data_AF-A0A2E4MGD1-F1
#
_entry.id   AF-A0A2E4MGD1-F1
#
_cell.length_a   1.000
_cell.length_b   1.000
_cell.length_c   1.000
_cell.angle_alpha   90.00
_cell.angle_beta   90.00
_cell.angle_gamma   90.00
#
_symmetry.space_group_name_H-M   'P 1'
#
loop_
_entity.id
_entity.type
_entity.pdbx_description
1 polymer ?
#
loop_
_entity_poly.entity_id
_entity_poly.type
_entity_poly.pdbx_seq_one_letter_code
_entity_poly.pdbx_strand_id
1 'polypeptide(L)'
;MKKNKKNGFTLIELIMVMIILGILSAVAIPRYLETIEKSEIAAEDAVVDKIVSALENYAQHKMLTEGRRYWPENPFEALVTLPQTYTADGTDADTDNEWTFVNYYTADANAEISGEITHQRADNTRWQWTYNAGINHGTDDDVTGTLYRRTELGTEGTVVRFQ
;
A
#
# COMPACT_ATOMS: atom_id res chain seq x y z
N MET A 1 41.26 -26.97 -47.49
CA MET A 1 41.10 -25.84 -46.54
C MET A 1 39.82 -25.08 -46.89
N LYS A 2 38.75 -25.21 -46.11
CA LYS A 2 37.52 -24.42 -46.30
C LYS A 2 37.78 -22.99 -45.85
N LYS A 3 37.67 -22.01 -46.75
CA LYS A 3 37.70 -20.57 -46.40
C LYS A 3 36.39 -20.22 -45.69
N ASN A 4 36.44 -20.01 -44.39
CA ASN A 4 35.33 -19.41 -43.65
C ASN A 4 35.18 -17.95 -44.10
N LYS A 5 34.14 -17.65 -44.88
CA LYS A 5 33.73 -16.25 -45.16
C LYS A 5 33.24 -15.67 -43.84
N LYS A 6 34.03 -14.79 -43.22
CA LYS A 6 33.57 -13.95 -42.11
C LYS A 6 32.64 -12.89 -42.70
N ASN A 7 31.34 -13.14 -42.66
CA ASN A 7 30.34 -12.11 -42.97
C ASN A 7 30.33 -11.14 -41.78
N GLY A 8 30.95 -9.97 -41.95
CA GLY A 8 30.90 -8.89 -40.97
C GLY A 8 29.57 -8.15 -41.05
N PHE A 9 29.12 -7.61 -39.92
CA PHE A 9 27.94 -6.73 -39.84
C PHE A 9 28.19 -5.46 -40.65
N THR A 10 27.18 -5.00 -41.42
CA THR A 10 27.28 -3.73 -42.15
C THR A 10 26.85 -2.55 -41.29
N LEU A 11 27.38 -1.35 -41.57
CA LEU A 11 26.98 -0.12 -40.88
C LEU A 11 25.49 0.18 -41.08
N ILE A 12 24.94 -0.14 -42.26
CA ILE A 12 23.53 0.12 -42.55
C ILE A 12 22.59 -0.79 -41.77
N GLU A 13 22.97 -2.05 -41.52
CA GLU A 13 22.21 -2.95 -40.65
C GLU A 13 22.15 -2.41 -39.22
N LEU A 14 23.27 -1.91 -38.70
CA LEU A 14 23.30 -1.33 -37.36
C LEU A 14 22.41 -0.07 -37.25
N ILE A 15 22.43 0.79 -38.27
CA ILE A 15 21.60 2.00 -38.31
C ILE A 15 20.11 1.65 -38.39
N MET A 16 19.71 0.69 -39.25
CA MET A 16 18.31 0.28 -39.33
C MET A 16 17.80 -0.33 -38.01
N VAL A 17 18.62 -1.14 -37.33
CA VAL A 17 18.29 -1.67 -36.01
C VAL A 17 18.10 -0.55 -34.98
N MET A 18 18.97 0.45 -34.97
CA MET A 18 18.85 1.61 -34.06
C MET A 18 17.57 2.41 -34.32
N ILE A 19 17.17 2.61 -35.59
CA ILE A 19 15.92 3.30 -35.94
C ILE A 19 14.71 2.53 -35.41
N ILE A 20 14.67 1.21 -35.64
CA ILE A 20 13.56 0.36 -35.18
C ILE A 20 13.48 0.37 -33.65
N LEU A 21 14.62 0.20 -32.95
CA LEU A 21 14.67 0.28 -31.50
C LEU A 21 14.26 1.65 -30.97
N GLY A 22 14.62 2.74 -31.68
CA GLY A 22 14.20 4.10 -31.32
C GLY A 22 12.68 4.27 -31.34
N ILE A 23 12.02 3.81 -32.41
CA ILE A 23 10.55 3.89 -32.53
C ILE A 23 9.86 3.00 -31.49
N LEU A 24 10.35 1.76 -31.32
CA LEU A 24 9.78 0.83 -30.34
C LEU A 24 9.94 1.36 -28.90
N SER A 25 11.10 1.91 -28.56
CA SER A 25 11.37 2.44 -27.21
C SER A 25 10.47 3.62 -26.87
N ALA A 26 10.19 4.50 -27.84
CA ALA A 26 9.31 5.65 -27.65
C ALA A 26 7.88 5.27 -27.21
N VAL A 27 7.38 4.10 -27.64
CA VAL A 27 6.03 3.62 -27.28
C VAL A 27 6.07 2.62 -26.12
N ALA A 28 7.11 1.77 -26.05
CA ALA A 28 7.20 0.71 -25.06
C ALA A 28 7.47 1.26 -23.65
N ILE A 29 8.35 2.25 -23.50
CA ILE A 29 8.74 2.77 -22.19
C ILE A 29 7.55 3.41 -21.46
N PRO A 30 6.78 4.35 -22.05
CA PRO A 30 5.64 4.96 -21.34
C PRO A 30 4.58 3.93 -20.92
N ARG A 31 4.27 2.97 -21.81
CA ARG A 31 3.31 1.91 -21.51
C ARG A 31 3.77 0.98 -20.40
N TYR A 32 5.07 0.71 -20.35
CA TYR A 32 5.66 -0.11 -19.30
C TYR A 32 5.56 0.56 -17.93
N LEU A 33 5.88 1.85 -17.85
CA LEU A 33 5.75 2.65 -16.61
C LEU A 33 4.30 2.69 -16.12
N GLU A 34 3.33 2.96 -17.01
CA GLU A 34 1.90 2.92 -16.67
C GLU A 34 1.45 1.55 -16.14
N THR A 35 2.02 0.47 -16.68
CA THR A 35 1.71 -0.89 -16.24
C THR A 35 2.25 -1.18 -14.84
N ILE A 36 3.44 -0.68 -14.52
CA ILE A 36 4.03 -0.79 -13.18
C ILE A 36 3.15 -0.04 -12.18
N GLU A 37 2.84 1.23 -12.44
CA GLU A 37 2.03 2.06 -11.54
C GLU A 37 0.66 1.41 -11.24
N LYS A 38 -0.02 0.90 -12.28
CA LYS A 38 -1.29 0.18 -12.10
C LYS A 38 -1.14 -1.10 -11.28
N SER A 39 -0.01 -1.79 -11.42
CA SER A 39 0.25 -3.02 -10.66
C SER A 39 0.53 -2.71 -9.19
N GLU A 40 1.26 -1.64 -8.89
CA GLU A 40 1.49 -1.16 -7.53
C GLU A 40 0.19 -0.73 -6.86
N ILE A 41 -0.64 0.07 -7.55
CA ILE A 41 -1.98 0.46 -7.08
C ILE A 41 -2.84 -0.76 -6.74
N ALA A 42 -2.85 -1.77 -7.62
CA ALA A 42 -3.62 -2.98 -7.39
C ALA A 42 -3.07 -3.83 -6.22
N ALA A 43 -1.75 -3.86 -6.04
CA ALA A 43 -1.12 -4.54 -4.92
C ALA A 43 -1.45 -3.85 -3.58
N GLU A 44 -1.40 -2.52 -3.53
CA GLU A 44 -1.84 -1.73 -2.37
C GLU A 44 -3.30 -2.01 -2.02
N ASP A 45 -4.19 -1.95 -3.01
CA ASP A 45 -5.61 -2.22 -2.79
C ASP A 45 -5.84 -3.63 -2.26
N ALA A 46 -5.09 -4.62 -2.76
CA ALA A 46 -5.16 -5.99 -2.24
C ALA A 46 -4.66 -6.12 -0.79
N VAL A 47 -3.65 -5.35 -0.37
CA VAL A 47 -3.20 -5.32 1.02
C VAL A 47 -4.26 -4.68 1.91
N VAL A 48 -4.80 -3.54 1.50
CA VAL A 48 -5.82 -2.81 2.27
C VAL A 48 -7.12 -3.60 2.36
N ASP A 49 -7.54 -4.30 1.31
CA ASP A 49 -8.72 -5.16 1.34
C ASP A 49 -8.56 -6.35 2.29
N LYS A 50 -7.33 -6.88 2.42
CA LYS A 50 -7.00 -7.89 3.45
C LYS A 50 -7.10 -7.29 4.85
N ILE A 51 -6.61 -6.07 5.05
CA ILE A 51 -6.73 -5.35 6.34
C ILE A 51 -8.21 -5.18 6.68
N VAL A 52 -9.04 -4.67 5.77
CA VAL A 52 -10.49 -4.51 5.97
C VAL A 52 -11.15 -5.83 6.37
N SER A 53 -10.87 -6.91 5.63
CA SER A 53 -11.43 -8.23 5.93
C SER A 53 -10.97 -8.76 7.29
N ALA A 54 -9.72 -8.48 7.66
CA ALA A 54 -9.15 -8.87 8.94
C ALA A 54 -9.73 -8.06 10.11
N LEU A 55 -9.90 -6.74 9.96
CA LEU A 55 -10.56 -5.87 10.93
C LEU A 55 -11.99 -6.33 11.22
N GLU A 56 -12.74 -6.70 10.18
CA GLU A 56 -14.09 -7.23 10.34
C GLU A 56 -14.10 -8.57 11.11
N ASN A 57 -13.19 -9.49 10.78
CA ASN A 57 -13.06 -10.74 11.51
C ASN A 57 -12.64 -10.52 12.96
N TYR A 58 -11.73 -9.58 13.21
CA TYR A 58 -11.30 -9.20 14.55
C TYR A 58 -12.48 -8.67 15.37
N ALA A 59 -13.26 -7.76 14.80
CA ALA A 59 -14.45 -7.20 15.44
C ALA A 59 -15.51 -8.28 15.75
N GLN A 60 -15.72 -9.24 14.84
CA GLN A 60 -16.62 -10.37 15.06
C GLN A 60 -16.13 -11.27 16.19
N HIS A 61 -14.83 -11.58 16.23
CA HIS A 61 -14.25 -12.37 17.31
C HIS A 61 -14.44 -11.67 18.66
N LYS A 62 -14.18 -10.36 18.74
CA LYS A 62 -14.39 -9.56 19.95
C LYS A 62 -15.85 -9.50 20.39
N MET A 63 -16.79 -9.45 19.45
CA MET A 63 -18.22 -9.55 19.76
C MET A 63 -18.55 -10.88 20.45
N LEU A 64 -17.95 -11.98 20.01
CA LEU A 64 -18.19 -13.30 20.59
C LEU A 64 -17.54 -13.48 21.97
N THR A 65 -16.35 -12.90 22.18
CA THR A 65 -15.58 -13.10 23.43
C THR A 65 -15.90 -12.06 24.51
N GLU A 66 -16.14 -10.81 24.12
CA GLU A 66 -16.26 -9.66 25.02
C GLU A 66 -17.66 -9.00 24.92
N GLY A 67 -18.53 -9.49 24.02
CA GLY A 67 -19.88 -8.96 23.83
C GLY A 67 -19.93 -7.61 23.13
N ARG A 68 -18.80 -7.12 22.61
CA ARG A 68 -18.66 -5.81 21.96
C ARG A 68 -17.78 -5.90 20.71
N ARG A 69 -18.11 -5.10 19.69
CA ARG A 69 -17.29 -4.98 18.47
C ARG A 69 -16.34 -3.81 18.64
N TYR A 70 -15.06 -4.06 18.43
CA TYR A 70 -14.07 -3.00 18.30
C TYR A 70 -12.94 -3.43 17.38
N TRP A 71 -12.25 -2.43 16.81
CA TRP A 71 -11.06 -2.64 16.00
C TRP A 71 -9.79 -2.50 16.86
N PRO A 72 -8.67 -3.16 16.50
CA PRO A 72 -7.42 -3.02 17.22
C PRO A 72 -6.84 -1.61 17.06
N GLU A 73 -5.90 -1.23 17.93
CA GLU A 73 -5.20 0.05 17.81
C GLU A 73 -4.34 0.11 16.53
N ASN A 74 -3.62 -0.97 16.25
CA ASN A 74 -2.87 -1.12 15.01
C ASN A 74 -3.63 -2.05 14.04
N PRO A 75 -4.02 -1.59 12.84
CA PRO A 75 -4.79 -2.40 11.89
C PRO A 75 -4.03 -3.62 11.37
N PHE A 76 -2.70 -3.61 11.42
CA PHE A 76 -1.88 -4.77 11.02
C PHE A 76 -1.94 -5.92 12.04
N GLU A 77 -2.33 -5.68 13.29
CA GLU A 77 -2.50 -6.74 14.29
C GLU A 77 -3.68 -7.67 13.98
N ALA A 78 -4.65 -7.20 13.18
CA ALA A 78 -5.74 -8.05 12.73
C ALA A 78 -5.28 -9.09 11.69
N LEU A 79 -4.16 -8.86 11.01
CA LEU A 79 -3.67 -9.75 9.94
C LEU A 79 -3.00 -10.99 10.52
N VAL A 80 -3.31 -12.14 9.93
CA VAL A 80 -2.62 -13.41 10.23
C VAL A 80 -1.19 -13.42 9.70
N THR A 81 -0.98 -12.81 8.52
CA THR A 81 0.32 -12.69 7.88
C THR A 81 0.56 -11.24 7.50
N LEU A 82 1.58 -10.63 8.10
CA LEU A 82 2.00 -9.28 7.78
C LEU A 82 2.63 -9.23 6.37
N PRO A 83 2.52 -8.09 5.65
CA PRO A 83 3.36 -7.85 4.48
C PRO A 83 4.84 -8.03 4.84
N GLN A 84 5.63 -8.65 3.96
CA GLN A 84 7.06 -8.87 4.25
C GLN A 84 7.85 -7.58 4.48
N THR A 85 7.40 -6.48 3.88
CA THR A 85 7.99 -5.15 3.98
C THR A 85 7.34 -4.30 5.06
N TYR A 86 6.52 -4.89 5.94
CA TYR A 86 5.97 -4.18 7.08
C TYR A 86 7.04 -3.94 8.13
N THR A 87 7.17 -2.69 8.58
CA THR A 87 8.03 -2.27 9.70
C THR A 87 7.17 -1.66 10.81
N ALA A 88 7.61 -1.88 12.05
CA ALA A 88 6.88 -1.49 13.27
C ALA A 88 7.60 -0.37 14.03
N ASP A 89 8.30 0.50 13.29
CA ASP A 89 9.03 1.64 13.85
C ASP A 89 8.12 2.82 14.24
N GLY A 90 6.89 2.83 13.74
CA GLY A 90 5.90 3.86 14.04
C GLY A 90 6.17 5.18 13.32
N THR A 91 6.97 5.16 12.26
CA THR A 91 7.26 6.32 11.41
C THR A 91 6.66 6.17 10.02
N ASP A 92 6.47 7.27 9.31
CA ASP A 92 6.04 7.22 7.90
C ASP A 92 7.01 6.35 7.09
N ALA A 93 6.48 5.58 6.15
CA ALA A 93 7.29 4.79 5.22
C ALA A 93 8.35 5.69 4.56
N ASP A 94 9.60 5.26 4.65
CA ASP A 94 10.76 5.98 4.13
C ASP A 94 11.64 5.10 3.22
N THR A 95 11.33 3.80 3.16
CA THR A 95 12.03 2.79 2.38
C THR A 95 11.13 2.21 1.28
N ASP A 96 11.72 1.85 0.14
CA ASP A 96 10.96 1.34 -1.01
C ASP A 96 10.16 0.08 -0.68
N ASN A 97 8.87 0.10 -1.05
CA ASN A 97 7.86 -0.93 -0.81
C ASN A 97 7.50 -1.15 0.66
N GLU A 98 7.98 -0.31 1.57
CA GLU A 98 7.72 -0.41 3.00
C GLU A 98 6.25 -0.13 3.33
N TRP A 99 5.72 -0.87 4.32
CA TRP A 99 4.42 -0.57 4.93
C TRP A 99 4.64 -0.24 6.40
N THR A 100 4.03 0.83 6.88
CA THR A 100 4.08 1.17 8.31
C THR A 100 2.69 1.53 8.83
N PHE A 101 2.57 1.56 10.15
CA PHE A 101 1.43 2.19 10.82
C PHE A 101 1.95 3.25 11.78
N VAL A 102 1.52 4.49 11.55
CA VAL A 102 1.83 5.63 12.41
C VAL A 102 0.63 5.89 13.29
N ASN A 103 0.83 5.75 14.59
CA ASN A 103 -0.21 5.96 15.57
C ASN A 103 -0.18 7.41 16.05
N TYR A 104 -1.32 8.09 15.97
CA TYR A 104 -1.50 9.46 16.46
C TYR A 104 -2.15 9.53 17.84
N TYR A 105 -2.29 8.39 18.52
CA TYR A 105 -2.88 8.30 19.85
C TYR A 105 -2.32 9.35 20.80
N THR A 106 -3.25 10.11 21.40
CA THR A 106 -2.98 10.94 22.57
C THR A 106 -3.60 10.24 23.77
N ALA A 107 -2.88 10.15 24.88
CA ALA A 107 -3.29 9.42 26.07
C ALA A 107 -4.42 10.14 26.84
N ASP A 108 -5.59 10.26 26.24
CA ASP A 108 -6.85 10.59 26.89
C ASP A 108 -7.70 9.32 26.97
N ALA A 109 -8.39 9.13 28.10
CA ALA A 109 -9.26 7.99 28.37
C ALA A 109 -10.52 7.98 27.50
N ASN A 110 -10.74 9.02 26.68
CA ASN A 110 -11.80 9.13 25.69
C ASN A 110 -11.26 9.49 24.29
N ALA A 111 -9.93 9.46 24.07
CA ALA A 111 -9.37 9.80 22.77
C ALA A 111 -9.60 8.67 21.78
N GLU A 112 -10.16 9.07 20.64
CA GLU A 112 -10.25 8.26 19.45
C GLU A 112 -8.85 7.77 19.04
N ILE A 113 -8.69 6.45 18.95
CA ILE A 113 -7.43 5.86 18.50
C ILE A 113 -7.36 6.09 16.99
N SER A 114 -6.62 7.12 16.60
CA SER A 114 -6.41 7.50 15.21
C SER A 114 -4.96 7.27 14.81
N GLY A 115 -4.76 6.96 13.54
CA GLY A 115 -3.46 6.74 12.97
C GLY A 115 -3.56 6.71 11.45
N GLU A 116 -2.49 6.32 10.82
CA GLU A 116 -2.47 6.09 9.38
C GLU A 116 -1.60 4.90 9.02
N ILE A 117 -2.10 4.14 8.06
CA ILE A 117 -1.29 3.17 7.35
C ILE A 117 -0.53 3.95 6.29
N THR A 118 0.79 3.78 6.19
CA THR A 118 1.59 4.44 5.15
C THR A 118 2.30 3.41 4.27
N HIS A 119 2.53 3.78 3.02
CA HIS A 119 3.28 2.96 2.05
C HIS A 119 4.11 3.84 1.11
N GLN A 120 5.35 3.42 0.83
CA GLN A 120 6.21 4.02 -0.19
C GLN A 120 6.37 3.08 -1.39
N ARG A 121 6.09 3.57 -2.60
CA ARG A 121 6.31 2.84 -3.86
C ARG A 121 7.77 2.91 -4.31
N ALA A 122 8.12 2.12 -5.33
CA ALA A 122 9.48 2.11 -5.90
C ALA A 122 9.89 3.40 -6.62
N ASP A 123 8.94 4.29 -6.90
CA ASP A 123 9.17 5.64 -7.44
C ASP A 123 9.28 6.72 -6.35
N ASN A 124 9.37 6.32 -5.08
CA ASN A 124 9.38 7.16 -3.88
C ASN A 124 8.09 7.96 -3.66
N THR A 125 7.01 7.69 -4.40
CA THR A 125 5.70 8.25 -4.05
C THR A 125 5.18 7.58 -2.78
N ARG A 126 4.60 8.39 -1.89
CA ARG A 126 4.12 7.94 -0.58
C ARG A 126 2.64 8.17 -0.45
N TRP A 127 1.97 7.14 0.05
CA TRP A 127 0.52 7.08 0.15
C TRP A 127 0.13 6.69 1.56
N GLN A 128 -1.02 7.20 2.00
CA GLN A 128 -1.58 6.90 3.29
C GLN A 128 -3.04 6.45 3.21
N TRP A 129 -3.47 5.76 4.27
CA TRP A 129 -4.87 5.48 4.57
C TRP A 129 -5.12 5.89 6.00
N THR A 130 -5.88 6.97 6.17
CA THR A 130 -6.32 7.41 7.50
C THR A 130 -7.13 6.28 8.15
N TYR A 131 -6.74 5.94 9.36
CA TYR A 131 -7.30 4.86 10.15
C TYR A 131 -7.77 5.40 11.49
N ASN A 132 -8.89 4.87 11.93
CA ASN A 132 -9.50 5.21 13.18
C ASN A 132 -10.09 3.93 13.76
N ALA A 133 -9.65 3.51 14.94
CA ALA A 133 -10.19 2.31 15.59
C ALA A 133 -11.54 2.56 16.27
N GLY A 134 -11.96 3.82 16.35
CA GLY A 134 -13.16 4.28 17.03
C GLY A 134 -12.95 4.44 18.54
N ILE A 135 -14.05 4.56 19.27
CA ILE A 135 -14.06 4.66 20.73
C ILE A 135 -14.44 3.31 21.30
N ASN A 136 -13.58 2.73 22.13
CA ASN A 136 -13.72 1.36 22.63
C ASN A 136 -13.41 1.27 24.13
N HIS A 137 -14.02 2.14 24.93
CA HIS A 137 -13.77 2.22 26.39
C HIS A 137 -14.76 1.40 27.22
N GLY A 138 -15.67 0.67 26.59
CA GLY A 138 -16.70 -0.10 27.28
C GLY A 138 -17.84 0.78 27.80
N THR A 139 -17.94 2.00 27.29
CA THR A 139 -18.91 3.04 27.68
C THR A 139 -20.09 3.10 26.71
N ASP A 140 -21.03 4.02 26.93
CA ASP A 140 -22.14 4.28 26.02
C ASP A 140 -21.70 5.11 24.79
N ASP A 141 -20.51 5.71 24.84
CA ASP A 141 -19.90 6.49 23.76
C ASP A 141 -19.09 5.61 22.78
N ASP A 142 -19.14 4.29 22.92
CA ASP A 142 -18.40 3.37 22.07
C ASP A 142 -18.91 3.45 20.60
N VAL A 143 -17.99 3.63 19.65
CA VAL A 143 -18.28 3.79 18.21
C VAL A 143 -17.30 2.95 17.41
N THR A 144 -17.79 2.24 16.40
CA THR A 144 -16.95 1.45 15.47
C THR A 144 -15.97 2.35 14.71
N GLY A 145 -14.76 1.85 14.50
CA GLY A 145 -13.71 2.52 13.72
C GLY A 145 -14.06 2.80 12.26
N THR A 146 -13.22 3.59 11.61
CA THR A 146 -13.36 3.97 10.20
C THR A 146 -11.99 3.90 9.50
N LEU A 147 -11.98 3.38 8.29
CA LEU A 147 -10.83 3.39 7.39
C LEU A 147 -11.18 4.20 6.15
N TYR A 148 -10.32 5.13 5.78
CA TYR A 148 -10.51 6.02 4.63
C TYR A 148 -9.82 5.47 3.37
N ARG A 149 -10.18 6.03 2.22
CA ARG A 149 -9.53 5.73 0.94
C ARG A 149 -8.11 6.31 0.89
N ARG A 150 -7.31 5.76 -0.04
CA ARG A 150 -5.93 6.17 -0.30
C ARG A 150 -5.85 7.68 -0.57
N THR A 151 -4.90 8.36 0.08
CA THR A 151 -4.54 9.76 -0.13
C THR A 151 -3.02 9.91 -0.17
N GLU A 152 -2.51 11.03 -0.72
CA GLU A 152 -1.09 11.35 -0.63
C GLU A 152 -0.67 11.53 0.83
N LEU A 153 0.55 11.12 1.18
CA LEU A 153 1.07 11.26 2.54
C LEU A 153 1.03 12.72 3.01
N GLY A 154 0.56 12.95 4.23
CA GLY A 154 0.27 14.26 4.81
C GLY A 154 -1.12 14.82 4.48
N THR A 155 -1.96 14.09 3.74
CA THR A 155 -3.34 14.51 3.40
C THR A 155 -4.36 13.60 4.06
N GLU A 156 -5.19 14.15 4.94
CA GLU A 156 -6.27 13.40 5.59
C GLU A 156 -7.28 12.83 4.59
N GLY A 157 -7.70 11.59 4.86
CA GLY A 157 -8.76 10.92 4.11
C GLY A 157 -10.11 11.60 4.31
N THR A 158 -10.78 11.92 3.21
CA THR A 158 -12.13 12.55 3.23
C THR A 158 -13.25 11.61 2.83
N VAL A 159 -12.91 10.48 2.18
CA VAL A 159 -13.87 9.50 1.70
C VAL A 159 -13.67 8.19 2.43
N VAL A 160 -14.72 7.76 3.15
CA VAL A 160 -14.73 6.50 3.88
C VAL A 160 -14.64 5.31 2.91
N ARG A 161 -13.75 4.36 3.22
CA ARG A 161 -13.63 3.06 2.54
C ARG A 161 -14.40 1.98 3.30
N PHE A 162 -14.28 1.96 4.63
CA PHE A 162 -14.87 0.95 5.51
C PHE A 162 -15.20 1.53 6.89
N GLN A 163 -16.29 1.08 7.50
CA GLN A 163 -16.79 1.47 8.83
C GLN A 163 -17.61 0.32 9.43
#